data_AF-A0A3M2CQL2-F1
#
_entry.id   AF-A0A3M2CQL2-F1
#
_cell.length_a   1.000
_cell.length_b   1.000
_cell.length_c   1.000
_cell.angle_alpha   90.00
_cell.angle_beta   90.00
_cell.angle_gamma   90.00
#
_symmetry.space_group_name_H-M   'P 1'
#
loop_
_entity.id
_entity.type
_entity.pdbx_description
1 polymer ?
#
loop_
_entity_poly.entity_id
_entity_poly.type
_entity_poly.pdbx_seq_one_letter_code
_entity_poly.pdbx_strand_id
1 'polypeptide(L)'
;MLVKVIDHKGKERYINAAFVKSITPKDEIRTDIEVSGWAVKLRVEQPAETVAQVINAALPSAFDALLAAESEQQNDTAQNAAIIAVIG
;
A
#
# COMPACT_ATOMS: atom_id res chain seq x y z
N MET A 1 0.98 -15.43 0.50
CA MET A 1 0.08 -15.56 -0.66
C MET A 1 0.70 -14.83 -1.85
N LEU A 2 0.61 -15.36 -3.07
CA LEU A 2 1.14 -14.71 -4.26
C LEU A 2 0.01 -14.07 -5.06
N VAL A 3 0.21 -12.82 -5.46
CA VAL A 3 -0.69 -12.04 -6.31
C VAL A 3 -0.27 -12.19 -7.75
N LYS A 4 -1.22 -12.59 -8.60
CA LYS A 4 -1.03 -12.58 -10.05
C LYS A 4 -1.22 -11.16 -10.58
N VAL A 5 -0.23 -10.66 -11.30
CA VAL A 5 -0.26 -9.39 -12.03
C VAL A 5 0.17 -9.62 -13.48
N ILE A 6 -0.38 -8.83 -14.40
CA ILE A 6 -0.03 -8.90 -15.83
C ILE A 6 0.85 -7.69 -16.15
N ASP A 7 2.09 -7.97 -16.54
CA ASP A 7 3.06 -6.97 -16.99
C ASP A 7 2.57 -6.31 -18.29
N HIS A 8 3.04 -5.10 -18.61
CA HIS A 8 2.73 -4.40 -19.88
C HIS A 8 3.09 -5.16 -21.16
N LYS A 9 3.82 -6.26 -21.03
CA LYS A 9 4.15 -7.19 -22.13
C LYS A 9 3.18 -8.37 -22.22
N GLY A 10 2.06 -8.35 -21.48
CA GLY A 10 1.11 -9.46 -21.38
C GLY A 10 1.66 -10.67 -20.62
N LYS A 11 2.79 -10.52 -19.90
CA LYS A 11 3.41 -11.63 -19.17
C LYS A 11 2.84 -11.71 -17.76
N GLU A 12 2.38 -12.90 -17.39
CA GLU A 12 1.94 -13.17 -16.02
C GLU A 12 3.14 -13.19 -15.07
N ARG A 13 3.01 -12.45 -13.97
CA ARG A 13 3.97 -12.48 -12.86
C ARG A 13 3.24 -12.69 -11.56
N TYR A 14 3.92 -13.37 -10.65
CA TYR A 14 3.44 -13.61 -9.30
C TYR A 14 4.31 -12.83 -8.33
N ILE A 15 3.70 -11.87 -7.64
CA ILE A 15 4.38 -11.04 -6.64
C ILE A 15 3.85 -11.37 -5.25
N ASN A 16 4.72 -11.35 -4.25
CA ASN A 16 4.27 -11.47 -2.87
C ASN A 16 3.83 -10.08 -2.39
N ALA A 17 2.56 -9.94 -2.03
CA ALA A 17 1.98 -8.68 -1.56
C ALA A 17 2.75 -8.08 -0.37
N ALA A 18 3.27 -8.92 0.52
CA ALA A 18 4.03 -8.49 1.70
C ALA A 18 5.37 -7.80 1.36
N PHE A 19 5.87 -7.94 0.14
CA PHE A 19 7.09 -7.28 -0.32
C PHE A 19 6.82 -6.08 -1.22
N VAL A 20 5.58 -5.70 -1.47
CA VAL A 20 5.28 -4.49 -2.23
C VAL A 20 5.60 -3.27 -1.36
N LYS A 21 6.49 -2.40 -1.86
CA LYS A 21 6.88 -1.16 -1.19
C LYS A 21 6.02 0.02 -1.59
N SER A 22 5.72 0.15 -2.87
CA SER A 22 4.96 1.27 -3.40
C SER A 22 4.24 0.92 -4.69
N ILE A 23 3.14 1.61 -4.92
CA ILE A 23 2.33 1.55 -6.14
C ILE A 23 2.28 2.99 -6.66
N THR A 24 2.87 3.25 -7.82
CA THR A 24 2.96 4.59 -8.41
C THR A 24 2.11 4.64 -9.67
N PRO A 25 1.04 5.47 -9.73
CA PRO A 25 0.31 5.68 -10.97
C PRO A 25 1.23 6.35 -12.00
N LYS A 26 1.18 5.89 -13.25
CA LYS A 26 1.85 6.55 -14.38
C LYS A 26 0.85 7.28 -15.24
N ASP A 27 -0.16 6.55 -15.69
CA ASP A 27 -1.27 7.05 -16.50
C ASP A 27 -2.57 6.41 -15.96
N GLU A 28 -3.72 6.78 -16.54
CA GLU A 28 -5.04 6.27 -16.16
C GLU A 28 -5.15 4.73 -16.23
N ILE A 29 -4.35 4.11 -17.10
CA ILE A 29 -4.34 2.66 -17.35
C ILE A 29 -3.02 1.98 -16.97
N ARG A 30 -2.05 2.69 -16.39
CA ARG A 30 -0.69 2.15 -16.15
C ARG A 30 -0.19 2.48 -14.75
N THR A 31 0.42 1.47 -14.14
CA THR A 31 0.93 1.55 -12.77
C THR A 31 2.29 0.88 -12.66
N ASP A 32 3.22 1.52 -11.96
CA ASP A 32 4.52 0.95 -11.61
C ASP A 32 4.45 0.41 -10.17
N ILE A 33 4.79 -0.86 -9.98
CA ILE A 33 4.84 -1.55 -8.70
C ILE A 33 6.31 -1.74 -8.31
N GLU A 34 6.68 -1.27 -7.12
CA GLU A 34 7.99 -1.49 -6.54
C GLU A 34 7.94 -2.66 -5.55
N VAL A 35 8.73 -3.70 -5.81
CA VAL A 35 8.80 -4.89 -4.96
C VAL A 35 10.18 -4.94 -4.29
N SER A 36 10.20 -5.14 -2.98
CA SER A 36 11.41 -5.30 -2.19
C SER A 36 12.23 -6.48 -2.70
N GLY A 37 13.53 -6.27 -2.90
CA GLY A 37 14.45 -7.27 -3.45
C GLY A 37 14.48 -7.34 -4.97
N TRP A 38 13.63 -6.59 -5.69
CA TRP A 38 13.72 -6.46 -7.15
C TRP A 38 14.48 -5.17 -7.50
N ALA A 39 15.42 -5.27 -8.44
CA ALA A 39 16.18 -4.12 -8.91
C ALA A 39 15.37 -3.18 -9.82
N VAL A 40 14.23 -3.66 -10.34
CA VAL A 40 13.41 -2.95 -11.33
C VAL A 40 11.97 -2.88 -10.87
N LYS A 41 11.30 -1.78 -11.22
CA LYS A 41 9.86 -1.60 -11.03
C LYS A 41 9.10 -2.43 -12.07
N LEU A 42 8.02 -3.06 -11.65
CA LEU A 42 7.14 -3.82 -12.53
C LEU A 42 6.03 -2.90 -13.06
N ARG A 43 5.94 -2.74 -14.37
CA ARG A 43 4.88 -1.95 -15.00
C ARG A 43 3.70 -2.85 -15.37
N VAL A 44 2.52 -2.50 -14.91
CA VAL A 44 1.27 -3.21 -15.20
C VAL A 44 0.30 -2.31 -15.97
N GLU A 45 -0.46 -2.88 -16.89
CA GLU A 45 -1.52 -2.19 -17.64
C GLU A 45 -2.86 -2.27 -16.90
N GLN A 46 -2.85 -1.80 -15.66
CA GLN A 46 -4.03 -1.67 -14.83
C GLN A 46 -4.00 -0.34 -14.08
N PRO A 47 -5.18 0.28 -13.82
CA PRO A 47 -5.27 1.46 -12.97
C PRO A 47 -4.71 1.19 -11.57
N ALA A 48 -4.11 2.20 -10.96
CA ALA A 48 -3.45 2.06 -9.66
C ALA A 48 -4.41 1.60 -8.55
N GLU A 49 -5.68 2.02 -8.62
CA GLU A 49 -6.73 1.63 -7.68
C GLU A 49 -7.01 0.12 -7.73
N THR A 50 -7.14 -0.45 -8.93
CA THR A 50 -7.35 -1.88 -9.11
C THR A 50 -6.15 -2.67 -8.58
N VAL A 51 -4.94 -2.20 -8.87
CA VAL A 51 -3.69 -2.84 -8.40
C VAL A 51 -3.61 -2.81 -6.87
N ALA A 52 -3.93 -1.68 -6.26
CA ALA A 52 -3.93 -1.53 -4.80
C ALA A 52 -4.97 -2.43 -4.13
N GLN A 53 -6.19 -2.52 -4.67
CA GLN A 53 -7.22 -3.42 -4.15
C GLN A 53 -6.79 -4.87 -4.14
N VAL A 54 -6.20 -5.35 -5.25
CA VAL A 54 -5.74 -6.74 -5.36
C VAL A 54 -4.59 -7.02 -4.39
N ILE A 55 -3.65 -6.09 -4.24
CA ILE A 55 -2.52 -6.24 -3.31
C ILE A 55 -3.01 -6.23 -1.86
N ASN A 56 -3.89 -5.30 -1.49
CA ASN A 56 -4.44 -5.19 -0.14
C ASN A 56 -5.28 -6.41 0.23
N ALA A 57 -6.13 -6.91 -0.68
CA ALA A 57 -6.88 -8.14 -0.47
C ALA A 57 -5.98 -9.37 -0.31
N ALA A 58 -4.72 -9.28 -0.76
CA ALA A 58 -3.76 -10.35 -0.67
C ALA A 58 -2.77 -10.25 0.49
N LEU A 59 -2.80 -9.14 1.25
CA LEU A 59 -2.07 -9.04 2.50
C LEU A 59 -2.72 -9.97 3.52
N PRO A 60 -1.91 -10.75 4.28
CA PRO A 60 -2.46 -11.52 5.39
C PRO A 60 -3.09 -10.57 6.41
N SER A 61 -4.26 -10.92 6.92
CA SER A 61 -5.10 -10.16 7.86
C SER A 61 -4.41 -9.69 9.16
N ALA A 62 -3.17 -10.15 9.41
CA ALA A 62 -2.30 -9.59 10.44
C ALA A 62 -1.84 -8.14 10.15
N PHE A 63 -1.90 -7.68 8.90
CA PHE A 63 -1.58 -6.29 8.54
C PHE A 63 -2.70 -5.30 8.90
N ASP A 64 -3.98 -5.71 8.85
CA ASP A 64 -5.10 -4.87 9.27
C ASP A 64 -5.02 -4.51 10.76
N ALA A 65 -4.57 -5.46 11.60
CA ALA A 65 -4.38 -5.22 13.03
C ALA A 65 -3.25 -4.21 13.32
N LEU A 66 -2.20 -4.17 12.49
CA LEU A 66 -1.11 -3.21 12.63
C LEU A 66 -1.53 -1.80 12.16
N LEU A 67 -2.27 -1.71 11.05
CA LEU A 67 -2.75 -0.44 10.50
C LEU A 67 -3.82 0.20 11.40
N ALA A 68 -4.69 -0.61 12.02
CA ALA A 68 -5.62 -0.17 13.05
C ALA A 68 -4.88 0.37 14.29
N ALA A 69 -3.83 -0.31 14.75
CA ALA A 69 -3.03 0.13 15.89
C ALA A 69 -2.26 1.44 15.62
N GLU A 70 -1.75 1.65 14.40
CA GLU A 70 -1.11 2.93 14.03
C GLU A 70 -2.10 4.10 13.97
N SER A 71 -3.35 3.85 13.56
CA SER A 71 -4.40 4.88 13.51
C SER A 71 -4.97 5.23 14.89
N GLU A 72 -4.90 4.32 15.87
CA GLU A 72 -5.20 4.62 17.27
C GLU A 72 -4.12 5.51 17.93
N GLN A 73 -2.83 5.30 17.60
CA GLN A 73 -1.73 6.03 18.24
C GLN A 73 -1.65 7.52 17.83
N GLN A 74 -2.18 7.89 16.66
CA GLN A 74 -2.22 9.30 16.22
C GLN A 74 -3.29 10.13 16.94
N ASN A 75 -4.34 9.52 17.48
CA ASN A 75 -5.46 10.24 18.09
C ASN A 75 -5.15 10.72 19.53
N ASP A 76 -4.35 9.96 20.29
CA ASP A 76 -3.99 10.33 21.67
C ASP A 76 -3.01 11.51 21.78
N THR A 77 -2.25 11.80 20.72
CA THR A 77 -1.31 12.95 20.73
C THR A 77 -2.06 14.28 20.55
N ALA A 78 -3.24 14.28 19.91
CA ALA A 78 -4.02 15.50 19.69
C ALA A 78 -4.80 15.98 20.93
N GLN A 79 -5.16 15.07 21.86
CA GLN A 79 -5.92 15.46 23.06
C GLN A 79 -5.07 16.12 24.16
N ASN A 80 -3.78 15.78 24.26
CA ASN A 80 -2.90 16.37 25.28
C ASN A 80 -2.41 17.79 24.95
N ALA A 81 -2.54 18.26 23.71
CA ALA A 81 -2.16 19.62 23.32
C ALA A 81 -3.23 20.69 23.68
N ALA A 82 -4.46 20.29 24.03
CA ALA A 82 -5.58 21.21 24.25
C ALA A 82 -5.73 21.74 25.69
N ILE A 83 -4.99 21.20 26.67
CA ILE A 83 -5.20 21.51 28.10
C ILE A 83 -4.30 22.66 28.60
N ILE A 84 -3.27 23.07 27.85
CA ILE A 84 -2.32 24.11 28.29
C ILE A 84 -2.74 25.54 27.87
N ALA A 85 -3.87 25.71 27.18
CA ALA A 85 -4.34 27.02 26.68
C ALA A 85 -5.62 27.54 27.36
N VAL A 86 -5.78 27.38 28.68
CA VAL A 86 -6.81 28.11 29.47
C VAL A 86 -6.26 28.47 30.85
N ILE A 87 -5.29 29.39 30.91
CA ILE A 87 -5.12 30.31 32.05
C ILE A 87 -4.71 31.65 31.45
N GLY A 88 -5.70 32.52 31.26
CA GLY A 88 -5.59 33.93 30.93
C GLY A 88 -6.72 34.67 31.61
#